data_AF-A0A2A3D7T3-F1
#
_entry.id   AF-A0A2A3D7T3-F1
#
_cell.length_a   1.000
_cell.length_b   1.000
_cell.length_c   1.000
_cell.angle_alpha   90.00
_cell.angle_beta   90.00
_cell.angle_gamma   90.00
#
_symmetry.space_group_name_H-M   'P 1'
#
loop_
_entity.id
_entity.type
_entity.pdbx_description
1 polymer ?
#
loop_
_entity_poly.entity_id
_entity_poly.type
_entity_poly.pdbx_seq_one_letter_code
_entity_poly.pdbx_strand_id
1 'polypeptide(L)'
;MPASYARRQQWPRLPEEFKMRAFRLSTIGVFVSVLLSASAFPVLASGSVAKAQNLYQLCRQVKNDDTIRPYSHELYGGTAKAFKKLFPDAKDTPPESELQTQASYRCMDGKVLACFIGANLPCAKMNAARDNPGADEFCKANPNDDVVPAFATGHDAVYSYKCLDGKAMVTGETWVLDKRGFAVRLWADVPRH
;
A
#
# COMPACT_ATOMS: atom_id res chain seq x y z
N MET A 1 -40.63 -10.62 -25.54
CA MET A 1 -40.57 -11.79 -24.64
C MET A 1 -39.31 -12.59 -24.96
N PRO A 2 -38.52 -13.09 -23.99
CA PRO A 2 -37.90 -12.48 -22.80
C PRO A 2 -36.38 -12.25 -23.04
N ALA A 3 -35.66 -11.27 -22.48
CA ALA A 3 -35.36 -10.91 -21.09
C ALA A 3 -34.38 -11.86 -20.35
N SER A 4 -33.16 -11.33 -20.14
CA SER A 4 -32.29 -11.47 -18.95
C SER A 4 -31.63 -12.82 -18.61
N TYR A 5 -30.30 -12.79 -18.42
CA TYR A 5 -29.67 -13.60 -17.36
C TYR A 5 -28.44 -12.89 -16.75
N ALA A 6 -28.72 -11.89 -15.91
CA ALA A 6 -27.76 -11.37 -14.95
C ALA A 6 -27.70 -12.34 -13.75
N ARG A 7 -26.58 -13.03 -13.59
CA ARG A 7 -26.33 -13.97 -12.50
C ARG A 7 -26.03 -13.19 -11.21
N ARG A 8 -27.08 -12.91 -10.42
CA ARG A 8 -26.96 -12.48 -9.02
C ARG A 8 -26.33 -13.61 -8.20
N GLN A 9 -25.15 -13.37 -7.64
CA GLN A 9 -24.53 -14.26 -6.67
C GLN A 9 -25.31 -14.19 -5.35
N GLN A 10 -25.95 -15.30 -5.02
CA GLN A 10 -26.70 -15.53 -3.80
C GLN A 10 -25.71 -15.86 -2.68
N TRP A 11 -25.54 -14.96 -1.71
CA TRP A 11 -24.83 -15.26 -0.46
C TRP A 11 -25.69 -16.18 0.42
N PRO A 12 -25.12 -17.21 1.07
CA PRO A 12 -25.89 -18.11 1.92
C PRO A 12 -26.37 -17.41 3.20
N ARG A 13 -27.66 -17.62 3.53
CA ARG A 13 -28.29 -17.14 4.77
C ARG A 13 -27.73 -17.93 5.95
N LEU A 14 -27.28 -17.24 6.99
CA LEU A 14 -26.98 -17.83 8.29
C LEU A 14 -28.30 -18.08 9.05
N PRO A 15 -28.46 -19.22 9.74
CA PRO A 15 -29.63 -19.48 10.56
C PRO A 15 -29.55 -18.75 11.91
N GLU A 16 -30.52 -17.87 12.14
CA GLU A 16 -31.05 -17.50 13.47
C GLU A 16 -31.53 -18.77 14.17
N GLU A 17 -31.21 -18.98 15.45
CA GLU A 17 -31.95 -19.77 16.44
C GLU A 17 -31.01 -20.12 17.63
N PHE A 18 -30.67 -19.15 18.49
CA PHE A 18 -30.22 -19.47 19.86
C PHE A 18 -31.32 -19.14 20.86
N LYS A 19 -32.15 -20.15 21.12
CA LYS A 19 -33.21 -20.15 22.12
C LYS A 19 -32.68 -19.83 23.51
N MET A 20 -33.19 -18.73 24.08
CA MET A 20 -33.17 -18.47 25.51
C MET A 20 -33.86 -19.61 26.26
N ARG A 21 -33.12 -20.30 27.14
CA ARG A 21 -33.71 -21.12 28.20
C ARG A 21 -33.77 -20.31 29.49
N ALA A 22 -34.99 -19.97 29.88
CA ALA A 22 -35.31 -19.44 31.20
C ALA A 22 -35.10 -20.52 32.27
N PHE A 23 -34.32 -20.23 33.30
CA PHE A 23 -34.35 -20.94 34.57
C PHE A 23 -34.92 -20.01 35.64
N ARG A 24 -35.99 -20.46 36.30
CA ARG A 24 -36.66 -19.74 37.38
C ARG A 24 -36.07 -20.14 38.75
N LEU A 25 -35.71 -19.09 39.49
CA LEU A 25 -35.88 -18.82 40.93
C LEU A 25 -35.40 -19.86 41.96
N SER A 26 -34.45 -19.43 42.80
CA SER A 26 -34.57 -19.64 44.25
C SER A 26 -33.95 -18.47 45.03
N THR A 27 -34.70 -18.06 46.05
CA THR A 27 -34.60 -16.88 46.92
C THR A 27 -33.40 -16.89 47.86
N ILE A 28 -32.78 -15.72 48.07
CA ILE A 28 -32.13 -15.11 49.27
C ILE A 28 -31.54 -13.80 48.72
N GLY A 29 -32.08 -12.60 48.97
CA GLY A 29 -32.18 -11.94 50.27
C GLY A 29 -30.90 -11.14 50.54
N VAL A 30 -30.86 -9.86 50.13
CA VAL A 30 -30.23 -8.68 50.79
C VAL A 30 -30.26 -7.48 49.81
N PHE A 31 -30.90 -6.40 50.25
CA PHE A 31 -30.94 -5.10 49.58
C PHE A 31 -29.58 -4.39 49.64
N VAL A 32 -29.03 -4.00 48.49
CA VAL A 32 -28.15 -2.83 48.38
C VAL A 32 -28.48 -2.11 47.08
N SER A 33 -29.10 -0.94 47.21
CA SER A 33 -29.37 -0.01 46.11
C SER A 33 -28.05 0.53 45.56
N VAL A 34 -27.59 0.02 44.41
CA VAL A 34 -26.47 0.60 43.68
C VAL A 34 -27.03 1.51 42.61
N LEU A 35 -26.79 2.82 42.78
CA LEU A 35 -27.06 3.89 41.84
C LEU A 35 -26.50 3.53 40.45
N LEU A 36 -27.37 3.34 39.45
CA LEU A 36 -26.97 3.30 38.04
C LEU A 36 -26.61 4.73 37.61
N SER A 37 -25.36 5.12 37.82
CA SER A 37 -24.79 6.27 37.10
C SER A 37 -24.53 5.84 35.65
N ALA A 38 -25.43 6.26 34.75
CA ALA A 38 -25.22 6.17 33.31
C ALA A 38 -24.02 7.05 32.91
N SER A 39 -22.83 6.46 32.97
CA SER A 39 -21.61 7.05 32.42
C SER A 39 -21.63 6.83 30.92
N ALA A 40 -22.15 7.83 30.20
CA ALA A 40 -21.93 7.94 28.77
C ALA A 40 -20.43 8.18 28.56
N PHE A 41 -19.66 7.11 28.32
CA PHE A 41 -18.27 7.24 27.90
C PHE A 41 -18.26 7.81 26.48
N PRO A 42 -17.74 9.03 26.26
CA PRO A 42 -17.54 9.52 24.92
C PRO A 42 -16.47 8.63 24.28
N VAL A 43 -16.83 7.91 23.22
CA VAL A 43 -15.87 7.20 22.37
C VAL A 43 -15.05 8.26 21.64
N LEU A 44 -13.94 8.67 22.25
CA LEU A 44 -12.96 9.53 21.60
C LEU A 44 -12.35 8.77 20.41
N ALA A 45 -12.42 9.38 19.23
CA ALA A 45 -11.85 8.89 17.98
C ALA A 45 -10.31 8.92 18.00
N SER A 46 -9.68 8.17 18.92
CA SER A 46 -8.22 8.13 19.12
C SER A 46 -7.49 7.15 18.20
N GLY A 47 -8.21 6.40 17.36
CA GLY A 47 -7.61 5.37 16.51
C GLY A 47 -6.63 5.91 15.47
N SER A 48 -6.77 7.18 15.10
CA SER A 48 -5.96 7.78 14.05
C SER A 48 -4.54 8.07 14.50
N VAL A 49 -4.35 8.94 15.50
CA VAL A 49 -3.01 9.36 15.95
C VAL A 49 -2.17 8.14 16.40
N ALA A 50 -2.83 7.13 16.95
CA ALA A 50 -2.22 5.85 17.30
C ALA A 50 -1.57 5.13 16.10
N LYS A 51 -2.15 5.19 14.88
CA LYS A 51 -1.61 4.51 13.68
C LYS A 51 -0.30 5.11 13.17
N ALA A 52 -0.19 6.44 13.09
CA ALA A 52 1.08 7.07 12.68
C ALA A 52 2.18 6.89 13.72
N GLN A 53 1.86 7.12 15.01
CA GLN A 53 2.82 6.88 16.10
C GLN A 53 3.29 5.42 16.09
N ASN A 54 2.39 4.49 15.82
CA ASN A 54 2.70 3.08 15.64
C ASN A 54 3.66 2.86 14.47
N LEU A 55 3.43 3.42 13.28
CA LEU A 55 4.33 3.17 12.15
C LEU A 55 5.74 3.73 12.39
N TYR A 56 5.86 4.94 12.92
CA TYR A 56 7.20 5.44 13.23
C TYR A 56 7.88 4.69 14.38
N GLN A 57 7.12 4.17 15.35
CA GLN A 57 7.66 3.30 16.40
C GLN A 57 8.11 1.97 15.82
N LEU A 58 7.28 1.36 14.98
CA LEU A 58 7.56 0.13 14.27
C LEU A 58 8.87 0.24 13.49
N CYS A 59 9.01 1.26 12.62
CA CYS A 59 10.22 1.40 11.83
C CYS A 59 11.48 1.56 12.70
N ARG A 60 11.42 2.29 13.82
CA ARG A 60 12.57 2.39 14.75
C ARG A 60 12.96 1.05 15.38
N GLN A 61 11.98 0.18 15.64
CA GLN A 61 12.17 -1.14 16.25
C GLN A 61 12.71 -2.14 15.22
N VAL A 62 12.05 -2.29 14.07
CA VAL A 62 12.42 -3.28 13.05
C VAL A 62 13.59 -2.84 12.17
N LYS A 63 13.90 -1.53 12.16
CA LYS A 63 14.85 -0.84 11.27
C LYS A 63 14.46 -0.92 9.80
N ASN A 64 14.55 -2.11 9.22
CA ASN A 64 14.23 -2.39 7.83
C ASN A 64 13.06 -3.36 7.77
N ASP A 65 12.06 -3.03 6.97
CA ASP A 65 10.94 -3.91 6.69
C ASP A 65 10.39 -3.60 5.29
N ASP A 66 10.48 -4.61 4.42
CA ASP A 66 10.11 -4.54 3.01
C ASP A 66 8.58 -4.57 2.81
N THR A 67 7.79 -4.73 3.88
CA THR A 67 6.32 -4.74 3.81
C THR A 67 5.81 -3.38 3.38
N ILE A 68 5.15 -3.33 2.21
CA ILE A 68 4.50 -2.14 1.69
C ILE A 68 3.16 -1.94 2.41
N ARG A 69 2.99 -0.75 2.96
CA ARG A 69 1.82 -0.37 3.77
C ARG A 69 1.01 0.71 3.08
N PRO A 70 -0.32 0.69 3.23
CA PRO A 70 -1.17 1.71 2.64
C PRO A 70 -0.97 3.06 3.33
N TYR A 71 -1.46 4.09 2.67
CA TYR A 71 -1.58 5.43 3.22
C TYR A 71 -2.32 5.46 4.58
N SER A 72 -2.00 6.46 5.39
CA SER A 72 -2.59 6.76 6.69
C SER A 72 -2.68 8.28 6.84
N HIS A 73 -3.87 8.76 7.20
CA HIS A 73 -4.16 10.20 7.35
C HIS A 73 -3.21 10.89 8.32
N GLU A 74 -2.71 10.14 9.30
CA GLU A 74 -1.95 10.70 10.41
C GLU A 74 -0.50 10.97 10.03
N LEU A 75 -0.10 10.49 8.85
CA LEU A 75 1.14 10.81 8.18
C LEU A 75 0.97 11.93 7.14
N TYR A 76 -0.25 12.45 6.90
CA TYR A 76 -0.59 13.38 5.82
C TYR A 76 0.46 14.48 5.62
N GLY A 77 0.74 15.29 6.66
CA GLY A 77 1.67 16.41 6.50
C GLY A 77 3.10 15.96 6.13
N GLY A 78 3.48 14.74 6.49
CA GLY A 78 4.81 14.18 6.29
C GLY A 78 4.90 13.61 4.89
N THR A 79 3.82 12.96 4.47
CA THR A 79 3.59 12.48 3.12
C THR A 79 3.55 13.63 2.13
N ALA A 80 2.91 14.77 2.46
CA ALA A 80 2.93 15.98 1.64
C ALA A 80 4.36 16.53 1.46
N LYS A 81 5.15 16.58 2.54
CA LYS A 81 6.57 16.97 2.50
C LYS A 81 7.40 15.98 1.65
N ALA A 82 7.17 14.68 1.81
CA ALA A 82 7.83 13.64 1.01
C ALA A 82 7.46 13.75 -0.48
N PHE A 83 6.19 14.03 -0.79
CA PHE A 83 5.71 14.27 -2.15
C PHE A 83 6.46 15.45 -2.79
N LYS A 84 6.49 16.62 -2.13
CA LYS A 84 7.18 17.80 -2.67
C LYS A 84 8.69 17.58 -2.84
N LYS A 85 9.30 16.71 -2.02
CA LYS A 85 10.71 16.32 -2.15
C LYS A 85 10.95 15.46 -3.41
N LEU A 86 10.06 14.53 -3.72
CA LEU A 86 10.17 13.67 -4.92
C LEU A 86 9.75 14.39 -6.20
N PHE A 87 8.79 15.31 -6.12
CA PHE A 87 8.23 16.06 -7.24
C PHE A 87 8.34 17.57 -6.99
N PRO A 88 9.55 18.15 -7.01
CA PRO A 88 9.75 19.57 -6.72
C PRO A 88 9.04 20.50 -7.70
N ASP A 89 8.86 20.05 -8.96
CA ASP A 89 8.21 20.82 -10.03
C ASP A 89 6.68 20.72 -10.00
N ALA A 90 6.10 19.87 -9.14
CA ALA A 90 4.66 19.81 -8.96
C ALA A 90 4.15 21.14 -8.38
N LYS A 91 3.12 21.71 -9.00
CA LYS A 91 2.51 22.98 -8.58
C LYS A 91 1.95 22.88 -7.17
N ASP A 92 1.19 21.82 -6.92
CA ASP A 92 0.50 21.56 -5.67
C ASP A 92 0.76 20.14 -5.18
N THR A 93 0.52 19.91 -3.89
CA THR A 93 0.43 18.54 -3.37
C THR A 93 -0.93 17.94 -3.78
N PRO A 94 -0.99 16.67 -4.20
CA PRO A 94 -2.25 16.01 -4.52
C PRO A 94 -3.24 16.11 -3.36
N PRO A 95 -4.55 16.17 -3.66
CA PRO A 95 -5.56 16.07 -2.63
C PRO A 95 -5.39 14.75 -1.86
N GLU A 96 -5.75 14.75 -0.58
CA GLU A 96 -5.54 13.58 0.28
C GLU A 96 -6.20 12.31 -0.26
N SER A 97 -7.35 12.42 -0.93
CA SER A 97 -8.02 11.28 -1.59
C SER A 97 -7.15 10.60 -2.65
N GLU A 98 -6.31 11.35 -3.35
CA GLU A 98 -5.34 10.77 -4.28
C GLU A 98 -4.19 10.11 -3.53
N LEU A 99 -3.67 10.77 -2.47
CA LEU A 99 -2.64 10.17 -1.61
C LEU A 99 -3.09 8.85 -0.99
N GLN A 100 -4.37 8.70 -0.65
CA GLN A 100 -4.93 7.45 -0.12
C GLN A 100 -4.74 6.25 -1.04
N THR A 101 -4.72 6.47 -2.35
CA THR A 101 -4.61 5.41 -3.37
C THR A 101 -3.21 5.31 -3.97
N GLN A 102 -2.44 6.40 -3.94
CA GLN A 102 -1.14 6.47 -4.60
C GLN A 102 0.02 6.35 -3.61
N ALA A 103 -0.12 6.82 -2.37
CA ALA A 103 0.97 6.79 -1.41
C ALA A 103 1.06 5.44 -0.69
N SER A 104 2.29 4.95 -0.56
CA SER A 104 2.60 3.73 0.18
C SER A 104 3.84 3.92 1.03
N TYR A 105 3.93 3.18 2.14
CA TYR A 105 5.03 3.30 3.09
C TYR A 105 5.84 2.01 3.25
N ARG A 106 7.11 2.17 3.60
CA ARG A 106 7.97 1.07 4.11
C ARG A 106 8.91 1.58 5.19
N CYS A 107 9.52 0.66 5.93
CA CYS A 107 10.56 1.00 6.89
C CYS A 107 11.94 0.78 6.30
N MET A 108 12.81 1.80 6.42
CA MET A 108 14.20 1.71 5.99
C MET A 108 15.08 2.48 6.96
N ASP A 109 16.12 1.82 7.48
CA ASP A 109 17.09 2.38 8.41
C ASP A 109 16.46 3.12 9.61
N GLY A 110 15.36 2.59 10.13
CA GLY A 110 14.67 3.16 11.28
C GLY A 110 13.66 4.26 10.94
N LYS A 111 13.55 4.64 9.66
CA LYS A 111 12.70 5.72 9.16
C LYS A 111 11.48 5.18 8.43
N VAL A 112 10.44 5.99 8.39
CA VAL A 112 9.29 5.79 7.50
C VAL A 112 9.63 6.45 6.17
N LEU A 113 9.58 5.68 5.09
CA LEU A 113 9.70 6.20 3.73
C LEU A 113 8.34 6.14 3.03
N ALA A 114 8.04 7.14 2.21
CA ALA A 114 6.88 7.16 1.31
C ALA A 114 7.33 7.03 -0.15
N CYS A 115 6.51 6.32 -0.93
CA CYS A 115 6.56 6.26 -2.38
C CYS A 115 5.16 6.56 -2.93
N PHE A 116 5.09 7.07 -4.15
CA PHE A 116 3.84 7.44 -4.82
C PHE A 116 3.71 6.66 -6.14
N ILE A 117 2.65 5.85 -6.24
CA ILE A 117 2.35 5.04 -7.42
C ILE A 117 1.94 5.96 -8.56
N GLY A 118 2.53 5.73 -9.72
CA GLY A 118 2.22 6.41 -10.98
C GLY A 118 2.61 5.55 -12.18
N ALA A 119 2.44 6.07 -13.39
CA ALA A 119 2.58 5.31 -14.63
C ALA A 119 3.91 4.55 -14.77
N ASN A 120 5.01 5.07 -14.22
CA ASN A 120 6.33 4.42 -14.22
C ASN A 120 7.01 4.49 -12.84
N LEU A 121 6.22 4.53 -11.77
CA LEU A 121 6.71 4.70 -10.41
C LEU A 121 6.23 3.53 -9.53
N PRO A 122 6.81 2.33 -9.69
CA PRO A 122 6.40 1.19 -8.88
C PRO A 122 6.88 1.36 -7.43
N CYS A 123 5.94 1.33 -6.49
CA CYS A 123 6.25 1.26 -5.05
C CYS A 123 6.49 -0.19 -4.62
N ALA A 124 7.45 -0.85 -5.27
CA ALA A 124 7.75 -2.26 -5.09
C ALA A 124 9.26 -2.52 -5.10
N LYS A 125 9.64 -3.76 -4.76
CA LYS A 125 10.99 -4.27 -4.99
C LYS A 125 11.18 -4.42 -6.49
N MET A 126 12.31 -3.98 -7.01
CA MET A 126 12.57 -3.91 -8.44
C MET A 126 13.08 -5.26 -8.98
N ASN A 127 12.73 -5.58 -10.22
CA ASN A 127 13.27 -6.72 -10.93
C ASN A 127 14.68 -6.41 -11.47
N ALA A 128 15.68 -6.91 -10.75
CA ALA A 128 17.10 -6.78 -11.11
C ALA A 128 17.63 -7.94 -11.98
N ALA A 129 16.77 -8.79 -12.55
CA ALA A 129 17.19 -9.78 -13.52
C ALA A 129 17.56 -9.09 -14.85
N ARG A 130 18.67 -9.52 -15.45
CA ARG A 130 19.07 -9.12 -16.82
C ARG A 130 18.33 -9.92 -17.89
N ASP A 131 17.91 -11.13 -17.56
CA ASP A 131 17.05 -11.93 -18.41
C ASP A 131 15.61 -11.46 -18.21
N ASN A 132 14.96 -11.02 -19.29
CA ASN A 132 13.61 -10.47 -19.24
C ASN A 132 12.75 -11.10 -20.35
N PRO A 133 11.90 -12.10 -20.01
CA PRO A 133 11.10 -12.81 -20.99
C PRO A 133 10.17 -11.92 -21.81
N GLY A 134 9.65 -10.84 -21.22
CA GLY A 134 8.79 -9.90 -21.93
C GLY A 134 9.57 -9.03 -22.93
N ALA A 135 10.83 -8.68 -22.61
CA ALA A 135 11.74 -8.06 -23.57
C ALA A 135 12.09 -9.02 -24.71
N ASP A 136 12.37 -10.29 -24.40
CA ASP A 136 12.68 -11.31 -25.40
C ASP A 136 11.50 -11.54 -26.35
N GLU A 137 10.28 -11.59 -25.84
CA GLU A 137 9.07 -11.71 -26.66
C GLU A 137 8.87 -10.48 -27.55
N PHE A 138 9.05 -9.28 -26.99
CA PHE A 138 8.95 -8.04 -27.76
C PHE A 138 9.97 -7.99 -28.91
N CYS A 139 11.23 -8.37 -28.67
CA CYS A 139 12.25 -8.33 -29.70
C CYS A 139 12.07 -9.37 -30.80
N LYS A 140 11.44 -10.52 -30.52
CA LYS A 140 11.08 -11.48 -31.58
C LYS A 140 10.10 -10.88 -32.59
N ALA A 141 9.17 -10.04 -32.12
CA ALA A 141 8.22 -9.34 -32.98
C ALA A 141 8.83 -8.08 -33.62
N ASN A 142 9.78 -7.42 -32.95
CA ASN A 142 10.38 -6.15 -33.34
C ASN A 142 11.93 -6.26 -33.34
N PRO A 143 12.55 -6.87 -34.36
CA PRO A 143 13.92 -7.39 -34.26
C PRO A 143 15.02 -6.35 -34.04
N ASN A 144 14.79 -5.08 -34.41
CA ASN A 144 15.79 -4.02 -34.38
C ASN A 144 15.26 -2.71 -33.77
N ASP A 145 14.23 -2.79 -32.92
CA ASP A 145 13.74 -1.62 -32.19
C ASP A 145 14.77 -1.08 -31.20
N ASP A 146 14.97 0.24 -31.19
CA ASP A 146 15.97 0.90 -30.35
C ASP A 146 15.61 0.89 -28.85
N VAL A 147 14.33 0.69 -28.51
CA VAL A 147 13.82 0.71 -27.14
C VAL A 147 12.75 -0.36 -26.96
N VAL A 148 12.93 -1.21 -25.95
CA VAL A 148 11.86 -2.08 -25.46
C VAL A 148 11.04 -1.32 -24.41
N PRO A 149 9.73 -1.17 -24.58
CA PRO A 149 8.89 -0.38 -23.69
C PRO A 149 8.61 -1.07 -22.34
N ALA A 150 8.32 -0.27 -21.31
CA ALA A 150 8.06 -0.75 -19.95
C ALA A 150 6.85 -1.69 -19.84
N PHE A 151 5.88 -1.61 -20.75
CA PHE A 151 4.76 -2.57 -20.77
C PHE A 151 5.24 -4.00 -21.08
N ALA A 152 6.33 -4.13 -21.84
CA ALA A 152 6.92 -5.41 -22.21
C ALA A 152 7.92 -5.89 -21.15
N THR A 153 8.80 -5.00 -20.66
CA THR A 153 9.82 -5.36 -19.66
C THR A 153 9.25 -5.51 -18.25
N GLY A 154 8.07 -4.93 -18.00
CA GLY A 154 7.58 -4.61 -16.66
C GLY A 154 8.07 -3.23 -16.19
N HIS A 155 7.21 -2.50 -15.47
CA HIS A 155 7.51 -1.17 -14.93
C HIS A 155 8.54 -1.21 -13.78
N ASP A 156 8.80 -2.38 -13.21
CA ASP A 156 9.77 -2.65 -12.15
C ASP A 156 11.14 -3.10 -12.67
N ALA A 157 11.34 -3.17 -13.99
CA ALA A 157 12.62 -3.54 -14.58
C ALA A 157 13.73 -2.52 -14.23
N VAL A 158 14.84 -3.03 -13.70
CA VAL A 158 16.02 -2.20 -13.37
C VAL A 158 16.79 -1.81 -14.61
N TYR A 159 16.78 -2.66 -15.63
CA TYR A 159 17.54 -2.47 -16.85
C TYR A 159 16.68 -1.91 -17.99
N SER A 160 17.30 -1.14 -18.86
CA SER A 160 16.76 -0.74 -20.15
C SER A 160 17.22 -1.74 -21.22
N TYR A 161 16.41 -1.95 -22.25
CA TYR A 161 16.70 -2.92 -23.32
C TYR A 161 16.48 -2.31 -24.70
N LYS A 162 17.22 -2.81 -25.68
CA LYS A 162 16.96 -2.65 -27.12
C LYS A 162 16.91 -4.00 -27.80
N CYS A 163 16.41 -4.05 -29.02
CA CYS A 163 16.42 -5.24 -29.84
C CYS A 163 17.58 -5.22 -30.83
N LEU A 164 18.29 -6.35 -30.94
CA LEU A 164 19.30 -6.57 -31.96
C LEU A 164 19.11 -7.96 -32.54
N ASP A 165 18.78 -8.04 -33.83
CA ASP A 165 18.53 -9.29 -34.55
C ASP A 165 17.55 -10.22 -33.82
N GLY A 166 16.48 -9.65 -33.26
CA GLY A 166 15.44 -10.40 -32.56
C GLY A 166 15.73 -10.72 -31.09
N LYS A 167 16.84 -10.24 -30.54
CA LYS A 167 17.26 -10.50 -29.15
C LYS A 167 17.25 -9.23 -28.30
N ALA A 168 16.78 -9.34 -27.06
CA ALA A 168 16.86 -8.26 -26.10
C ALA A 168 18.30 -8.08 -25.61
N MET A 169 18.79 -6.85 -25.68
CA MET A 169 20.13 -6.46 -25.27
C MET A 169 20.02 -5.35 -24.24
N VAL A 170 20.62 -5.54 -23.05
CA VAL A 170 20.67 -4.51 -22.02
C VAL A 170 21.45 -3.30 -22.52
N THR A 171 20.86 -2.12 -22.43
CA THR A 171 21.47 -0.84 -22.84
C THR A 171 21.88 0.04 -21.67
N GLY A 172 21.35 -0.22 -20.47
CA GLY A 172 21.68 0.55 -19.29
C GLY A 172 20.88 0.14 -18.05
N GLU A 173 21.14 0.85 -16.95
CA GLU A 173 20.40 0.76 -15.70
C GLU A 173 19.49 1.98 -15.55
N THR A 174 18.18 1.74 -15.41
CA THR A 174 17.16 2.76 -15.18
C THR A 174 17.10 3.17 -13.71
N TRP A 175 17.43 2.27 -12.79
CA TRP A 175 17.24 2.45 -11.36
C TRP A 175 18.47 2.09 -10.53
N VAL A 176 18.86 2.98 -9.62
CA VAL A 176 19.79 2.65 -8.52
C VAL A 176 18.96 2.08 -7.36
N LEU A 177 19.34 0.89 -6.88
CA LEU A 177 18.64 0.21 -5.81
C LEU A 177 19.30 0.45 -4.44
N ASP A 178 18.50 0.44 -3.39
CA ASP A 178 19.00 0.31 -2.04
C ASP A 178 19.41 -1.15 -1.74
N LYS A 179 20.02 -1.38 -0.57
CA LYS A 179 20.42 -2.72 -0.09
C LYS A 179 19.26 -3.72 0.04
N ARG A 180 18.02 -3.26 -0.09
CA ARG A 180 16.79 -4.07 -0.01
C ARG A 180 16.16 -4.26 -1.39
N GLY A 181 16.75 -3.75 -2.48
CA GLY A 181 16.24 -3.93 -3.84
C GLY A 181 15.13 -2.96 -4.25
N PHE A 182 14.94 -1.85 -3.53
CA PHE A 182 13.98 -0.80 -3.90
C PHE A 182 14.70 0.37 -4.59
N ALA A 183 14.08 0.97 -5.61
CA ALA A 183 14.66 2.10 -6.33
C ALA A 183 14.79 3.35 -5.42
N VAL A 184 16.02 3.75 -5.08
CA VAL A 184 16.30 4.80 -4.07
C VAL A 184 15.54 6.09 -4.35
N ARG A 185 15.47 6.49 -5.62
CA ARG A 185 14.86 7.75 -6.05
C ARG A 185 13.33 7.77 -6.01
N LEU A 186 12.68 6.63 -5.74
CA LEU A 186 11.22 6.54 -5.59
C LEU A 186 10.75 6.68 -4.14
N TRP A 187 11.67 6.65 -3.17
CA TRP A 187 11.35 6.63 -1.75
C TRP A 187 11.91 7.86 -1.04
N ALA A 188 11.05 8.60 -0.34
CA ALA A 188 11.44 9.77 0.45
C ALA A 188 11.09 9.61 1.93
N ASP A 189 11.97 10.09 2.81
CA ASP A 189 11.72 10.19 4.25
C ASP A 189 10.41 10.94 4.52
N VAL A 190 9.56 10.37 5.37
CA VAL A 190 8.37 11.01 5.93
C VAL A 190 8.78 11.61 7.27
N PRO A 191 8.94 12.94 7.39
CA PRO A 191 9.30 13.57 8.65
C PRO A 191 8.12 13.56 9.63
N ARG A 192 8.42 13.42 10.92
CA ARG A 192 7.46 13.73 11.98
C ARG A 192 7.17 15.23 11.99
N HIS A 193 5.96 15.59 12.39
CA HIS A 193 5.58 16.97 12.73
C HIS A 193 5.71 17.18 14.23
#